data_AF-A0A9E2V9S4-F1
#
_entry.id   AF-A0A9E2V9S4-F1
#
_cell.length_a   1.000
_cell.length_b   1.000
_cell.length_c   1.000
_cell.angle_alpha   90.00
_cell.angle_beta   90.00
_cell.angle_gamma   90.00
#
_symmetry.space_group_name_H-M   'P 1'
#
loop_
_entity.id
_entity.type
_entity.pdbx_description
1 polymer ?
#
loop_
_entity_poly.entity_id
_entity_poly.type
_entity_poly.pdbx_seq_one_letter_code
_entity_poly.pdbx_strand_id
1 'polypeptide(L)' 'MKKFATGLRPVDYYKSGIILLILGLLAVITKIISYLTDWFFIPNTALYFGIALSIISLYLIFVVPKQYE' A
#
# COMPACT_ATOMS: atom_id res chain seq x y z
N MET A 1 10.11 10.13 37.12
CA MET A 1 9.79 8.74 36.76
C MET A 1 9.46 8.69 35.27
N LYS A 2 10.35 8.16 34.43
CA LYS A 2 10.12 8.03 32.98
C LYS A 2 9.16 6.86 32.75
N LYS A 3 7.92 7.14 32.36
CA LYS A 3 6.96 6.13 31.90
C LYS A 3 7.37 5.72 30.49
N PHE A 4 7.99 4.56 30.35
CA PHE A 4 8.08 3.88 29.07
C PHE A 4 6.66 3.50 28.68
N ALA A 5 6.10 4.17 27.68
CA ALA A 5 4.83 3.75 27.09
C ALA A 5 5.08 2.44 26.32
N THR A 6 4.80 1.34 26.98
CA THR A 6 4.81 0.00 26.42
C THR A 6 3.78 -0.06 25.29
N GLY A 7 4.24 -0.09 24.03
CA GLY A 7 3.82 -1.17 23.14
C GLY A 7 3.15 -0.85 21.80
N LEU A 8 2.42 0.26 21.63
CA LEU A 8 1.75 0.56 20.34
C LEU A 8 1.70 2.07 20.09
N ARG A 9 2.56 2.56 19.19
CA ARG A 9 2.44 3.93 18.67
C ARG A 9 1.20 3.98 17.77
N PRO A 10 0.34 5.02 17.86
CA PRO A 10 -0.74 5.19 16.89
C PRO A 10 -0.16 5.16 15.48
N VAL A 11 -0.68 4.25 14.65
CA VAL A 11 -0.23 4.08 13.28
C VAL A 11 -0.81 5.20 12.45
N ASP A 12 0.07 5.92 11.76
CA ASP A 12 -0.30 6.94 10.79
C ASP A 12 -0.86 6.25 9.53
N TYR A 13 -2.18 6.03 9.53
CA TYR A 13 -2.88 5.36 8.43
C TYR A 13 -2.74 6.09 7.09
N TYR A 14 -2.50 7.40 7.11
CA TYR A 14 -2.26 8.17 5.89
C TYR A 14 -0.89 7.79 5.29
N LYS A 15 0.17 7.74 6.11
CA LYS A 15 1.49 7.27 5.66
C LYS A 15 1.46 5.80 5.21
N SER A 16 0.82 4.93 5.98
CA SER A 16 0.65 3.52 5.60
C SER A 16 -0.14 3.39 4.29
N GLY A 17 -1.19 4.18 4.12
CA GLY A 17 -1.96 4.26 2.87
C GLY A 17 -1.08 4.65 1.69
N ILE A 18 -0.28 5.71 1.80
CA ILE A 18 0.64 6.11 0.72
C ILE A 18 1.62 4.98 0.35
N ILE A 19 2.21 4.31 1.34
CA ILE A 19 3.15 3.21 1.10
C ILE A 19 2.44 2.06 0.37
N LEU A 20 1.24 1.68 0.82
CA LEU A 20 0.44 0.63 0.18
C LEU A 20 0.03 1.02 -1.25
N LEU A 21 -0.27 2.29 -1.49
CA LEU A 21 -0.58 2.80 -2.83
C LEU A 21 0.62 2.65 -3.77
N ILE A 22 1.81 3.04 -3.31
CA ILE A 22 3.06 2.90 -4.09
C ILE A 22 3.31 1.43 -4.43
N LEU A 23 3.20 0.53 -3.45
CA LEU A 23 3.38 -0.91 -3.67
C LEU A 23 2.34 -1.47 -4.64
N GLY A 24 1.08 -1.06 -4.50
CA GLY A 24 -0.01 -1.45 -5.39
C GLY A 24 0.24 -1.01 -6.83
N LEU A 25 0.63 0.25 -7.03
CA LEU A 25 0.96 0.79 -8.34
C LEU A 25 2.18 0.11 -8.98
N LEU A 26 3.23 -0.17 -8.20
CA LEU A 26 4.41 -0.90 -8.70
C LEU A 26 4.04 -2.30 -9.20
N ALA A 27 3.18 -3.03 -8.48
CA ALA A 27 2.71 -4.34 -8.92
C ALA A 27 1.92 -4.28 -10.24
N VAL A 28 1.11 -3.24 -10.43
CA VAL A 28 0.37 -3.02 -11.68
C VAL A 28 1.33 -2.64 -12.81
N ILE A 29 2.23 -1.69 -12.58
CA ILE A 29 3.20 -1.20 -13.58
C ILE A 29 4.11 -2.34 -14.04
N THR A 30 4.63 -3.14 -13.11
CA THR A 30 5.50 -4.27 -13.46
C THR A 30 4.79 -5.31 -14.32
N LYS A 31 3.49 -5.56 -14.10
CA LYS A 31 2.68 -6.42 -14.98
C LYS A 31 2.48 -5.80 -16.36
N ILE A 32 2.26 -4.49 -16.44
CA ILE A 32 2.15 -3.77 -17.72
C ILE A 32 3.46 -3.87 -18.50
N ILE A 33 4.60 -3.64 -17.84
CA ILE A 33 5.92 -3.77 -18.47
C ILE A 33 6.17 -5.20 -18.94
N SER A 34 5.85 -6.19 -18.11
CA SER A 34 5.92 -7.61 -18.47
C SER A 34 5.11 -7.92 -19.74
N TYR A 35 3.88 -7.42 -19.84
CA TYR A 35 3.03 -7.60 -21.03
C TYR A 35 3.56 -6.90 -22.28
N LEU A 36 4.20 -5.73 -22.13
CA LEU A 36 4.72 -4.96 -23.27
C LEU A 36 6.06 -5.47 -23.79
N THR A 37 6.88 -6.06 -22.92
CA THR A 37 8.25 -6.48 -23.26
C THR A 37 8.38 -7.97 -23.51
N ASP A 38 7.45 -8.78 -22.96
CA ASP A 38 7.54 -10.25 -22.91
C ASP A 38 8.87 -10.78 -22.34
N TRP A 39 9.67 -9.92 -21.68
CA TRP A 39 10.99 -10.28 -21.15
C TRP A 39 10.93 -11.19 -19.93
N PHE A 40 9.83 -11.15 -19.18
CA PHE A 40 9.66 -11.92 -17.96
C PHE A 40 8.18 -12.19 -17.70
N PHE A 41 7.88 -13.39 -17.18
CA PHE A 41 6.53 -13.78 -16.83
C PHE A 41 6.18 -13.32 -15.41
N ILE A 42 5.20 -12.43 -15.29
CA ILE A 42 4.58 -12.08 -13.99
C ILE A 42 3.21 -12.73 -13.88
N PRO A 43 2.91 -13.48 -12.80
CA PRO A 43 1.60 -14.10 -12.61
C PRO A 43 0.50 -13.05 -12.42
N ASN A 44 -0.71 -13.36 -12.88
CA ASN A 44 -1.87 -12.47 -12.75
C ASN A 44 -2.26 -12.19 -11.29
N THR A 45 -1.80 -13.03 -10.35
CA THR A 45 -1.95 -12.79 -8.91
C THR A 45 -1.32 -11.48 -8.46
N ALA A 46 -0.19 -11.08 -9.03
CA ALA A 46 0.46 -9.81 -8.71
C ALA A 46 -0.39 -8.60 -9.13
N LEU A 47 -1.09 -8.71 -10.26
CA LEU A 47 -2.02 -7.68 -10.72
C LEU A 47 -3.21 -7.53 -9.77
N TYR A 48 -3.85 -8.64 -9.40
CA TYR A 48 -4.98 -8.63 -8.47
C TYR A 48 -4.57 -8.11 -7.09
N PHE A 49 -3.40 -8.51 -6.61
CA PHE A 49 -2.84 -7.99 -5.36
C PHE A 49 -2.57 -6.49 -5.43
N GLY A 50 -2.01 -6.01 -6.54
CA GLY A 50 -1.75 -4.59 -6.76
C GLY A 50 -3.03 -3.75 -6.77
N ILE A 51 -4.08 -4.23 -7.44
CA ILE A 51 -5.40 -3.59 -7.45
C ILE A 51 -6.01 -3.57 -6.05
N ALA A 52 -6.00 -4.71 -5.34
CA ALA A 52 -6.53 -4.80 -3.98
C ALA A 52 -5.80 -3.85 -3.01
N LEU A 53 -4.47 -3.81 -3.06
CA LEU A 53 -3.65 -2.88 -2.28
C LEU A 53 -3.98 -1.42 -2.59
N SER A 54 -4.18 -1.10 -3.87
CA SER A 54 -4.56 0.25 -4.29
C SER A 54 -5.93 0.64 -3.70
N ILE A 55 -6.93 -0.24 -3.74
CA ILE A 55 -8.25 0.03 -3.15
C ILE A 55 -8.15 0.23 -1.62
N ILE A 56 -7.43 -0.66 -0.93
CA ILE A 56 -7.21 -0.56 0.52
C ILE A 56 -6.49 0.75 0.86
N SER A 57 -5.47 1.12 0.08
CA SER A 57 -4.72 2.36 0.30
C SER A 57 -5.58 3.61 0.14
N LEU A 58 -6.45 3.65 -0.87
CA LEU A 58 -7.38 4.76 -1.08
C LEU A 58 -8.37 4.86 0.07
N TYR A 59 -8.87 3.73 0.57
CA TYR A 59 -9.70 3.70 1.77
C TYR A 59 -8.98 4.29 2.99
N LEU A 60 -7.72 3.90 3.22
CA LEU A 60 -6.92 4.43 4.33
C LEU A 60 -6.62 5.93 4.19
N ILE A 61 -6.45 6.44 2.96
CA ILE A 61 -6.13 7.84 2.70
C ILE A 61 -7.37 8.75 2.84
N PHE A 62 -8.52 8.31 2.31
CA PHE A 62 -9.71 9.15 2.17
C PHE A 62 -10.78 8.91 3.23
N VAL A 63 -10.90 7.69 3.74
CA VAL A 63 -12.01 7.31 4.64
C VAL A 63 -11.56 7.28 6.10
N VAL A 64 -10.35 6.82 6.38
CA VAL A 64 -9.85 6.78 7.76
C VAL A 64 -9.59 8.22 8.23
N PRO A 65 -10.27 8.69 9.29
CA PRO A 65 -10.08 10.03 9.79
C PRO A 65 -8.62 10.20 10.21
N LYS A 66 -8.00 11.28 9.73
CA LYS A 66 -6.68 11.70 10.22
C LYS A 66 -6.84 11.92 11.71
N GLN A 67 -6.22 11.06 12.51
CA GLN A 67 -6.03 11.34 13.94
C GLN A 67 -5.06 12.52 13.97
N TYR A 68 -5.63 13.74 13.93
CA TYR A 68 -4.91 14.97 14.19
C TYR A 68 -4.45 14.92 15.66
N GLU A 69 -3.15 14.76 15.87
CA GLU A 69 -2.49 15.16 17.13
C GLU A 69 -2.54 16.68 17.28
#